data_AF-A0A2S3ZUX4-F1
#
_entry.id   AF-A0A2S3ZUX4-F1
#
_cell.length_a   1.000
_cell.length_b   1.000
_cell.length_c   1.000
_cell.angle_alpha   90.00
_cell.angle_beta   90.00
_cell.angle_gamma   90.00
#
_symmetry.space_group_name_H-M   'P 1'
#
loop_
_entity.id
_entity.type
_entity.pdbx_description
1 polymer ?
#
loop_
_entity_poly.entity_id
_entity_poly.type
_entity_poly.pdbx_seq_one_letter_code
_entity_poly.pdbx_strand_id
1 'polypeptide(L)'
;MQEFWQFAGSYWWLAFPLAGIVGGWGRSWSKSGERRHERKIELYKLAHPEVAGLDVSATKAAAMVSAYEEPAPQGYSTADVAKLMADHDAVNRRWLDYELDVGKLIDFPMMSDVREPLTVAFLRAKRDADALRPIAATDVAAKSRWDDYRNAVNAFAVSFDVAEREAHRIKDTSFSDVDRQRLGTAKKLVKIAEDEAASPAERQTAYKRARKELDGLIVLPDVSVAALEKKVARMLGGAQ
;
A
#
# COMPACT_ATOMS: atom_id res chain seq x y z
N MET A 1 -39.80 -58.23 -23.58
CA MET A 1 -38.72 -57.86 -24.52
C MET A 1 -39.21 -57.55 -25.93
N GLN A 2 -40.28 -58.17 -26.46
CA GLN A 2 -40.80 -57.85 -27.80
C GLN A 2 -41.54 -56.50 -27.91
N GLU A 3 -42.18 -56.02 -26.84
CA GLU A 3 -42.93 -54.75 -26.86
C GLU A 3 -42.03 -53.49 -26.97
N PHE A 4 -40.80 -53.55 -26.44
CA PHE A 4 -39.82 -52.47 -26.55
C PHE A 4 -39.38 -52.22 -28.00
N TRP A 5 -39.24 -53.30 -28.78
CA TRP A 5 -38.84 -53.22 -30.19
C TRP A 5 -39.98 -52.71 -31.10
N GLN A 6 -41.24 -52.95 -30.74
CA GLN A 6 -42.39 -52.37 -31.46
C GLN A 6 -42.54 -50.86 -31.18
N PHE A 7 -42.33 -50.43 -29.93
CA PHE A 7 -42.34 -49.01 -29.57
C PHE A 7 -41.23 -48.20 -30.27
N ALA A 8 -40.00 -48.75 -30.32
CA ALA A 8 -38.89 -48.13 -31.03
C ALA A 8 -39.11 -48.03 -32.55
N GLY A 9 -39.86 -48.98 -33.13
CA GLY A 9 -40.26 -48.95 -34.54
C GLY A 9 -41.38 -47.95 -34.85
N SER A 10 -42.34 -47.75 -33.95
CA SER A 10 -43.51 -46.87 -34.23
C SER A 10 -43.24 -45.38 -34.00
N TYR A 11 -42.27 -45.04 -33.15
CA TYR A 11 -41.98 -43.64 -32.76
C TYR A 11 -40.68 -43.06 -33.34
N TRP A 12 -40.08 -43.72 -34.34
CA TRP A 12 -38.83 -43.25 -34.98
C TRP A 12 -38.92 -41.82 -35.58
N TRP A 13 -40.13 -41.38 -35.93
CA TRP A 13 -40.39 -40.06 -36.50
C TRP A 13 -40.28 -38.91 -35.48
N LEU A 14 -40.25 -39.17 -34.16
CA LEU A 14 -40.04 -38.14 -33.14
C LEU A 14 -38.61 -37.56 -33.12
N ALA A 15 -37.65 -38.16 -33.83
CA ALA A 15 -36.31 -37.60 -34.01
C ALA A 15 -36.30 -36.32 -34.88
N PHE A 16 -37.24 -36.18 -35.81
CA PHE A 16 -37.27 -35.07 -36.78
C PHE A 16 -37.55 -33.68 -36.16
N PRO A 17 -38.53 -33.50 -35.24
CA PRO A 17 -38.73 -32.20 -34.60
C PRO A 17 -37.58 -31.80 -33.64
N LEU A 18 -36.83 -32.76 -33.08
CA LEU A 18 -35.64 -32.49 -32.27
C LEU A 18 -34.39 -32.17 -33.09
N ALA A 19 -34.26 -32.72 -34.30
CA ALA A 19 -33.14 -32.38 -35.21
C ALA A 19 -33.18 -30.91 -35.68
N GLY A 20 -34.38 -30.33 -35.81
CA GLY A 20 -34.55 -28.91 -36.19
C GLY A 20 -34.03 -27.91 -35.15
N ILE A 21 -33.91 -28.30 -33.88
CA ILE A 21 -33.40 -27.45 -32.79
C ILE A 21 -31.88 -27.56 -32.64
N VAL A 22 -31.24 -28.61 -33.17
CA VAL A 22 -29.78 -28.79 -33.14
C VAL A 22 -29.07 -28.21 -34.38
N GLY A 23 -29.78 -28.05 -35.50
CA GLY A 23 -29.22 -27.53 -36.77
C GLY A 23 -28.85 -26.03 -36.80
N GLY A 24 -29.25 -25.25 -35.80
CA GLY A 24 -29.04 -23.79 -35.76
C GLY A 24 -27.68 -23.31 -35.22
N TRP A 25 -26.84 -24.20 -34.68
CA TRP A 25 -25.56 -23.84 -34.04
C TRP A 25 -24.31 -24.31 -34.81
N GLY A 26 -24.47 -24.69 -36.08
CA GLY A 26 -23.42 -25.35 -36.87
C GLY A 26 -22.71 -24.52 -37.95
N ARG A 27 -22.59 -23.18 -37.81
CA ARG A 27 -21.93 -22.36 -38.86
C ARG A 27 -20.99 -21.23 -38.41
N SER A 28 -20.50 -21.26 -37.16
CA SER A 28 -19.57 -20.22 -36.65
C SER A 28 -18.12 -20.70 -36.40
N TRP A 29 -17.79 -21.96 -36.70
CA TRP A 29 -16.50 -22.53 -36.30
C TRP A 29 -15.61 -22.95 -37.48
N SER A 30 -15.22 -21.97 -38.30
CA SER A 30 -14.04 -22.11 -39.17
C SER A 30 -13.51 -20.74 -39.64
N LYS A 31 -12.98 -19.93 -38.72
CA LYS A 31 -12.15 -18.75 -39.10
C LYS A 31 -11.19 -18.26 -38.02
N SER A 32 -10.71 -19.17 -37.16
CA SER A 32 -9.79 -18.82 -36.06
C SER A 32 -8.46 -19.60 -36.08
N GLY A 33 -8.13 -20.25 -37.20
CA GLY A 33 -6.83 -20.91 -37.42
C GLY A 33 -5.79 -20.00 -38.07
N GLU A 34 -6.18 -19.20 -39.07
CA GLU A 34 -5.26 -18.38 -39.88
C GLU A 34 -4.57 -17.28 -39.07
N ARG A 35 -5.30 -16.60 -38.17
CA ARG A 35 -4.76 -15.54 -37.31
C ARG A 35 -3.70 -16.03 -36.31
N ARG A 36 -3.68 -17.33 -35.98
CA ARG A 36 -2.64 -17.91 -35.12
C ARG A 36 -1.37 -18.22 -35.91
N HIS A 37 -1.51 -18.53 -37.19
CA HIS A 37 -0.36 -18.82 -38.04
C HIS A 37 0.35 -17.53 -38.46
N GLU A 38 -0.41 -16.48 -38.79
CA GLU A 38 0.11 -15.13 -39.05
C GLU A 38 0.88 -14.58 -37.85
N ARG A 39 0.30 -14.66 -36.64
CA ARG A 39 1.00 -14.24 -35.42
C ARG A 39 2.29 -15.02 -35.17
N LYS A 40 2.32 -16.33 -35.48
CA LYS A 40 3.55 -17.11 -35.35
C LYS A 40 4.61 -16.66 -36.35
N ILE A 41 4.23 -16.36 -37.59
CA ILE A 41 5.16 -15.89 -38.62
C ILE A 41 5.67 -14.48 -38.30
N GLU A 42 4.83 -13.59 -37.77
CA GLU A 42 5.23 -12.26 -37.29
C GLU A 42 6.17 -12.37 -36.09
N LEU A 43 5.87 -13.24 -35.13
CA LEU A 43 6.75 -13.52 -33.99
C LEU A 43 8.10 -14.10 -34.43
N TYR A 44 8.12 -15.00 -35.43
CA TYR A 44 9.37 -15.52 -36.00
C TYR A 44 10.18 -14.43 -36.72
N LYS A 45 9.53 -13.50 -37.43
CA LYS A 45 10.19 -12.37 -38.09
C LYS A 45 10.74 -11.34 -37.09
N LEU A 46 10.07 -11.16 -35.96
CA LEU A 46 10.55 -10.31 -34.86
C LEU A 46 11.67 -10.98 -34.05
N ALA A 47 11.62 -12.31 -33.90
CA ALA A 47 12.65 -13.09 -33.21
C ALA A 47 13.94 -13.29 -34.04
N HIS A 48 13.82 -13.27 -35.37
CA HIS A 48 14.95 -13.36 -36.31
C HIS A 48 15.04 -12.12 -37.22
N PRO A 49 15.41 -10.96 -36.65
CA PRO A 49 15.50 -9.69 -37.41
C PRO A 49 16.52 -9.75 -38.57
N GLU A 50 17.44 -10.71 -38.55
CA GLU A 50 18.37 -11.04 -39.63
C GLU A 50 17.69 -11.53 -40.93
N VAL A 51 16.50 -12.14 -40.82
CA VAL A 51 15.72 -12.61 -41.98
C VAL A 51 14.81 -11.50 -42.54
N ALA A 52 14.59 -10.43 -41.77
CA ALA A 52 13.80 -9.26 -42.13
C ALA A 52 14.61 -8.15 -42.84
N GLY A 53 15.90 -8.37 -43.11
CA GLY A 53 16.76 -7.41 -43.80
C GLY A 53 17.13 -6.16 -42.99
N LEU A 54 16.91 -6.19 -41.67
CA LEU A 54 17.28 -5.11 -40.77
C LEU A 54 18.71 -5.33 -40.26
N ASP A 55 19.55 -4.30 -40.33
CA ASP A 55 20.91 -4.38 -39.78
C ASP A 55 20.87 -4.38 -38.24
N VAL A 56 20.83 -5.59 -37.69
CA VAL A 56 20.81 -5.85 -36.25
C VAL A 56 22.20 -5.79 -35.63
N SER A 57 23.27 -5.60 -36.43
CA SER A 57 24.64 -5.65 -35.92
C SER A 57 24.93 -4.51 -34.93
N ALA A 58 24.40 -3.31 -35.21
CA ALA A 58 24.48 -2.15 -34.32
C ALA A 58 23.63 -2.32 -33.05
N THR A 59 22.44 -2.92 -33.16
CA THR A 59 21.54 -3.16 -32.01
C THR A 59 22.06 -4.30 -31.13
N LYS A 60 22.66 -5.33 -31.74
CA LYS A 60 23.30 -6.46 -31.04
C LYS A 60 24.61 -6.04 -30.40
N ALA A 61 25.37 -5.14 -31.02
CA ALA A 61 26.54 -4.50 -30.40
C ALA A 61 26.12 -3.59 -29.23
N ALA A 62 25.05 -2.79 -29.37
CA ALA A 62 24.50 -1.99 -28.28
C ALA A 62 23.93 -2.85 -27.14
N ALA A 63 23.26 -3.96 -27.45
CA ALA A 63 22.78 -4.94 -26.47
C ALA A 63 23.94 -5.70 -25.80
N MET A 64 25.03 -5.96 -26.53
CA MET A 64 26.24 -6.60 -26.00
C MET A 64 27.08 -5.63 -25.14
N VAL A 65 27.01 -4.32 -25.39
CA VAL A 65 27.53 -3.27 -24.50
C VAL A 65 26.60 -3.05 -23.29
N SER A 66 25.31 -3.36 -23.41
CA SER A 66 24.40 -3.45 -22.24
C SER A 66 24.58 -4.75 -21.44
N ALA A 67 25.21 -5.78 -22.02
CA ALA A 67 25.46 -7.09 -21.40
C ALA A 67 26.62 -7.11 -20.39
N TYR A 68 27.11 -5.94 -19.95
CA TYR A 68 27.78 -5.82 -18.64
C TYR A 68 26.77 -5.81 -17.47
N GLU A 69 25.49 -6.08 -17.73
CA GLU A 69 24.54 -6.48 -16.70
C GLU A 69 24.96 -7.82 -16.09
N GLU A 70 25.43 -7.75 -14.85
CA GLU A 70 25.66 -8.90 -13.97
C GLU A 70 24.49 -9.89 -14.02
N PRO A 71 24.76 -11.20 -13.91
CA PRO A 71 23.74 -12.24 -14.07
C PRO A 71 22.62 -11.99 -13.06
N ALA A 72 21.36 -12.03 -13.47
CA ALA A 72 20.22 -12.05 -12.55
C ALA A 72 20.04 -13.47 -11.96
N PRO A 73 20.27 -13.71 -10.65
CA PRO A 73 20.16 -15.05 -10.09
C PRO A 73 19.40 -15.12 -8.76
N GLN A 74 18.48 -14.18 -8.45
CA GLN A 74 17.94 -14.09 -7.06
C GLN A 74 16.42 -13.89 -6.90
N GLY A 75 15.63 -13.86 -7.98
CA GLY A 75 14.16 -13.82 -7.87
C GLY A 75 13.59 -12.52 -7.25
N TYR A 76 14.36 -11.44 -7.31
CA TYR A 76 13.93 -10.06 -7.07
C TYR A 76 14.76 -9.13 -7.96
N SER A 77 14.24 -7.94 -8.24
CA SER A 77 14.90 -6.88 -9.01
C SER A 77 15.19 -5.66 -8.12
N THR A 78 16.06 -4.76 -8.59
CA THR A 78 16.30 -3.46 -7.94
C THR A 78 15.01 -2.63 -7.86
N ALA A 79 14.12 -2.75 -8.85
CA ALA A 79 12.80 -2.12 -8.85
C ALA A 79 11.90 -2.66 -7.73
N ASP A 80 11.96 -3.97 -7.43
CA ASP A 80 11.21 -4.56 -6.31
C ASP A 80 11.69 -4.02 -4.97
N VAL A 81 13.02 -3.87 -4.80
CA VAL A 81 13.61 -3.28 -3.60
C VAL A 81 13.18 -1.82 -3.45
N ALA A 82 13.24 -1.03 -4.53
CA ALA A 82 12.83 0.37 -4.52
C ALA A 82 11.34 0.52 -4.16
N LYS A 83 10.48 -0.35 -4.69
CA LYS A 83 9.06 -0.39 -4.34
C LYS A 83 8.87 -0.68 -2.85
N LEU A 84 9.55 -1.69 -2.32
CA LEU A 84 9.45 -2.03 -0.89
C LEU A 84 9.96 -0.90 0.02
N MET A 85 11.01 -0.18 -0.39
CA MET A 85 11.45 1.04 0.32
C MET A 85 10.37 2.11 0.31
N ALA A 86 9.68 2.32 -0.81
CA ALA A 86 8.56 3.26 -0.88
C ALA A 86 7.38 2.83 0.01
N ASP A 87 7.08 1.52 0.07
CA ASP A 87 6.05 0.97 0.94
C ASP A 87 6.41 1.18 2.43
N HIS A 88 7.67 0.93 2.79
CA HIS A 88 8.20 1.24 4.13
C HIS A 88 8.03 2.73 4.46
N ASP A 89 8.47 3.63 3.58
CA ASP A 89 8.35 5.08 3.78
C ASP A 89 6.87 5.52 3.89
N ALA A 90 5.95 4.85 3.19
CA ALA A 90 4.52 5.12 3.27
C ALA A 90 3.93 4.75 4.64
N VAL A 91 4.28 3.58 5.20
CA VAL A 91 3.84 3.19 6.55
C VAL A 91 4.47 4.11 7.59
N ASN A 92 5.76 4.44 7.44
CA ASN A 92 6.45 5.36 8.34
C ASN A 92 5.79 6.75 8.36
N ARG A 93 5.37 7.26 7.19
CA ARG A 93 4.63 8.52 7.09
C ARG A 93 3.28 8.48 7.81
N ARG A 94 2.52 7.39 7.64
CA ARG A 94 1.25 7.19 8.37
C ARG A 94 1.46 7.19 9.88
N TRP A 95 2.51 6.53 10.37
CA TRP A 95 2.87 6.57 11.79
C TRP A 95 3.26 7.97 12.26
N LEU A 96 4.12 8.67 11.51
CA LEU A 96 4.58 10.02 11.85
C LEU A 96 3.43 11.02 11.96
N ASP A 97 2.33 10.84 11.23
CA ASP A 97 1.15 11.68 11.41
C ASP A 97 0.62 11.63 12.86
N TYR A 98 0.65 10.47 13.54
CA TYR A 98 0.19 10.35 14.93
C TYR A 98 1.17 11.00 15.92
N GLU A 99 2.46 11.02 15.59
CA GLU A 99 3.51 11.60 16.43
C GLU A 99 3.69 13.10 16.20
N LEU A 100 3.30 13.65 15.05
CA LEU A 100 3.51 15.06 14.72
C LEU A 100 2.23 15.90 14.81
N ASP A 101 1.06 15.30 14.61
CA ASP A 101 -0.23 15.98 14.71
C ASP A 101 -0.83 15.77 16.11
N VAL A 102 -0.78 16.83 16.92
CA VAL A 102 -1.33 16.83 18.28
C VAL A 102 -2.83 16.52 18.28
N GLY A 103 -3.57 16.90 17.25
CA GLY A 103 -4.98 16.56 17.10
C GLY A 103 -5.21 15.07 16.90
N LYS A 104 -4.41 14.41 16.05
CA LYS A 104 -4.45 12.94 15.90
C LYS A 104 -4.04 12.22 17.17
N LEU A 105 -3.02 12.72 17.87
CA LEU A 105 -2.58 12.16 19.14
C LEU A 105 -3.70 12.21 20.20
N ILE A 106 -4.47 13.30 20.25
CA ILE A 106 -5.65 13.40 21.14
C ILE A 106 -6.77 12.42 20.74
N ASP A 107 -7.00 12.23 19.44
CA ASP A 107 -8.06 11.34 18.94
C ASP A 107 -7.72 9.85 19.11
N PHE A 108 -6.43 9.51 19.01
CA PHE A 108 -5.92 8.14 19.01
C PHE A 108 -4.73 7.97 19.97
N PRO A 109 -4.90 8.24 21.27
CA PRO A 109 -3.79 8.27 22.25
C PRO A 109 -3.07 6.92 22.40
N MET A 110 -3.78 5.82 22.11
CA MET A 110 -3.22 4.47 22.07
C MET A 110 -1.98 4.37 21.17
N MET A 111 -1.94 5.10 20.04
CA MET A 111 -0.87 4.97 19.03
C MET A 111 0.51 5.41 19.53
N SER A 112 0.58 6.23 20.58
CA SER A 112 1.83 6.69 21.20
C SER A 112 2.06 6.09 22.60
N ASP A 113 1.10 5.32 23.12
CA ASP A 113 1.19 4.73 24.47
C ASP A 113 1.98 3.41 24.46
N VAL A 114 3.20 3.45 24.99
CA VAL A 114 4.09 2.27 25.09
C VAL A 114 3.65 1.25 26.15
N ARG A 115 2.54 1.49 26.87
CA ARG A 115 1.90 0.49 27.73
C ARG A 115 0.99 -0.44 26.92
N GLU A 116 0.57 0.01 25.74
CA GLU A 116 -0.36 -0.73 24.89
C GLU A 116 0.39 -1.79 24.08
N PRO A 117 0.00 -3.07 24.17
CA PRO A 117 0.76 -4.16 23.57
C PRO A 117 0.82 -4.08 22.04
N LEU A 118 -0.24 -3.60 21.39
CA LEU A 118 -0.26 -3.40 19.94
C LEU A 118 0.71 -2.28 19.51
N THR A 119 0.81 -1.24 20.31
CA THR A 119 1.73 -0.12 20.09
C THR A 119 3.18 -0.57 20.21
N VAL A 120 3.49 -1.31 21.28
CA VAL A 120 4.80 -1.93 21.46
C VAL A 120 5.14 -2.88 20.31
N ALA A 121 4.18 -3.67 19.85
CA ALA A 121 4.39 -4.62 18.76
C ALA A 121 4.77 -3.93 17.45
N PHE A 122 4.02 -2.91 17.02
CA PHE A 122 4.36 -2.21 15.78
C PHE A 122 5.65 -1.39 15.92
N LEU A 123 5.93 -0.79 17.07
CA LEU A 123 7.16 -0.03 17.29
C LEU A 123 8.41 -0.93 17.24
N ARG A 124 8.31 -2.17 17.75
CA ARG A 124 9.38 -3.17 17.59
C ARG A 124 9.55 -3.58 16.13
N ALA A 125 8.46 -3.92 15.45
CA ALA A 125 8.50 -4.28 14.03
C ALA A 125 9.06 -3.14 13.16
N LYS A 126 8.72 -1.89 13.50
CA LYS A 126 9.29 -0.69 12.88
C LYS A 126 10.80 -0.64 13.07
N ARG A 127 11.29 -0.78 14.30
CA ARG A 127 12.74 -0.76 14.60
C ARG A 127 13.47 -1.84 13.79
N ASP A 128 12.89 -3.03 13.66
CA ASP A 128 13.48 -4.12 12.88
C ASP A 128 13.52 -3.79 11.38
N ALA A 129 12.44 -3.21 10.84
CA ALA A 129 12.39 -2.74 9.46
C ALA A 129 13.38 -1.60 9.18
N ASP A 130 13.52 -0.65 10.11
CA ASP A 130 14.49 0.45 10.03
C ASP A 130 15.93 -0.07 10.03
N ALA A 131 16.26 -1.01 10.92
CA ALA A 131 17.59 -1.62 11.00
C ALA A 131 17.97 -2.37 9.72
N LEU A 132 16.97 -2.90 9.01
CA LEU A 132 17.14 -3.62 7.76
C LEU A 132 16.96 -2.73 6.52
N ARG A 133 16.69 -1.44 6.65
CA ARG A 133 16.49 -0.55 5.50
C ARG A 133 17.82 -0.30 4.76
N PRO A 134 17.91 -0.59 3.46
CA PRO A 134 19.09 -0.25 2.66
C PRO A 134 19.16 1.27 2.41
N ILE A 135 20.35 1.78 2.10
CA ILE A 135 20.55 3.20 1.74
C ILE A 135 20.08 3.41 0.29
N ALA A 136 20.52 2.53 -0.61
CA ALA A 136 20.08 2.46 -2.00
C ALA A 136 19.54 1.07 -2.36
N ALA A 137 18.62 1.01 -3.32
CA ALA A 137 18.03 -0.25 -3.76
C ALA A 137 19.06 -1.24 -4.35
N THR A 138 20.17 -0.72 -4.85
CA THR A 138 21.32 -1.48 -5.37
C THR A 138 22.12 -2.19 -4.27
N ASP A 139 21.97 -1.80 -3.01
CA ASP A 139 22.79 -2.32 -1.90
C ASP A 139 22.34 -3.73 -1.45
N VAL A 140 21.19 -4.20 -1.93
CA VAL A 140 20.64 -5.51 -1.58
C VAL A 140 21.18 -6.56 -2.56
N ALA A 141 22.36 -7.08 -2.26
CA ALA A 141 23.07 -8.04 -3.12
C ALA A 141 22.72 -9.52 -2.85
N ALA A 142 22.10 -9.84 -1.70
CA ALA A 142 21.83 -11.22 -1.29
C ALA A 142 20.34 -11.49 -1.08
N LYS A 143 19.88 -12.67 -1.52
CA LYS A 143 18.48 -13.11 -1.41
C LYS A 143 17.97 -13.16 0.02
N SER A 144 18.79 -13.64 0.95
CA SER A 144 18.46 -13.64 2.38
C SER A 144 18.20 -12.22 2.88
N ARG A 145 19.06 -11.26 2.50
CA ARG A 145 18.92 -9.86 2.90
C ARG A 145 17.64 -9.22 2.35
N TRP A 146 17.27 -9.57 1.11
CA TRP A 146 15.98 -9.19 0.51
C TRP A 146 14.81 -9.79 1.29
N ASP A 147 14.87 -11.09 1.61
CA ASP A 147 13.82 -11.78 2.34
C ASP A 147 13.61 -11.21 3.74
N ASP A 148 14.70 -10.96 4.48
CA ASP A 148 14.67 -10.36 5.81
C ASP A 148 14.02 -8.97 5.78
N TYR A 149 14.45 -8.11 4.84
CA TYR A 149 13.90 -6.76 4.72
C TYR A 149 12.41 -6.78 4.34
N ARG A 150 12.02 -7.59 3.36
CA ARG A 150 10.61 -7.74 2.96
C ARG A 150 9.76 -8.24 4.11
N ASN A 151 10.22 -9.24 4.85
CA ASN A 151 9.49 -9.78 5.99
C ASN A 151 9.35 -8.73 7.10
N ALA A 152 10.40 -7.95 7.38
CA ALA A 152 10.36 -6.89 8.39
C ALA A 152 9.40 -5.76 8.01
N VAL A 153 9.43 -5.29 6.75
CA VAL A 153 8.50 -4.26 6.27
C VAL A 153 7.05 -4.75 6.32
N ASN A 154 6.80 -6.01 5.91
CA ASN A 154 5.47 -6.61 6.02
C ASN A 154 5.01 -6.72 7.47
N ALA A 155 5.88 -7.15 8.38
CA ALA A 155 5.56 -7.25 9.81
C ALA A 155 5.25 -5.87 10.40
N PHE A 156 6.01 -4.83 10.02
CA PHE A 156 5.74 -3.45 10.41
C PHE A 156 4.38 -2.98 9.88
N ALA A 157 4.11 -3.14 8.58
CA ALA A 157 2.85 -2.72 7.96
C ALA A 157 1.63 -3.39 8.61
N VAL A 158 1.67 -4.72 8.79
CA VAL A 158 0.57 -5.49 9.39
C VAL A 158 0.35 -5.12 10.85
N SER A 159 1.43 -5.03 11.64
CA SER A 159 1.32 -4.68 13.06
C SER A 159 0.78 -3.26 13.24
N PHE A 160 1.22 -2.33 12.39
CA PHE A 160 0.71 -0.96 12.38
C PHE A 160 -0.77 -0.90 12.00
N ASP A 161 -1.20 -1.60 10.96
CA ASP A 161 -2.61 -1.65 10.55
C ASP A 161 -3.51 -2.24 11.65
N VAL A 162 -3.04 -3.26 12.38
CA VAL A 162 -3.79 -3.83 13.51
C VAL A 162 -3.91 -2.81 14.65
N ALA A 163 -2.81 -2.15 15.01
CA ALA A 163 -2.82 -1.10 16.03
C ALA A 163 -3.73 0.07 15.64
N GLU A 164 -3.66 0.54 14.39
CA GLU A 164 -4.47 1.64 13.90
C GLU A 164 -5.96 1.30 13.92
N ARG A 165 -6.36 0.10 13.46
CA ARG A 165 -7.77 -0.32 13.53
C ARG A 165 -8.28 -0.37 14.96
N GLU A 166 -7.46 -0.84 15.89
CA GLU A 166 -7.84 -0.90 17.30
C GLU A 166 -7.92 0.50 17.92
N ALA A 167 -6.97 1.37 17.61
CA ALA A 167 -7.00 2.76 18.02
C ALA A 167 -8.25 3.47 17.49
N HIS A 168 -8.66 3.19 16.25
CA HIS A 168 -9.90 3.72 15.69
C HIS A 168 -11.17 3.16 16.35
N ARG A 169 -11.12 1.92 16.85
CA ARG A 169 -12.22 1.27 17.56
C ARG A 169 -12.38 1.84 18.97
N ILE A 170 -11.27 2.04 19.70
CA ILE A 170 -11.26 2.50 21.09
C ILE A 170 -11.30 4.02 21.19
N LYS A 171 -10.56 4.75 20.37
CA LYS A 171 -10.40 6.22 20.45
C LYS A 171 -10.03 6.67 21.88
N ASP A 172 -10.86 7.52 22.49
CA ASP A 172 -10.72 8.04 23.84
C ASP A 172 -11.56 7.29 24.88
N THR A 173 -12.20 6.16 24.52
CA THR A 173 -13.12 5.45 25.41
C THR A 173 -12.47 4.84 26.66
N SER A 174 -11.14 4.72 26.69
CA SER A 174 -10.38 4.30 27.88
C SER A 174 -10.28 5.40 28.95
N PHE A 175 -10.57 6.65 28.61
CA PHE A 175 -10.55 7.79 29.54
C PHE A 175 -11.89 7.95 30.25
N SER A 176 -11.86 8.53 31.45
CA SER A 176 -13.09 8.91 32.18
C SER A 176 -13.87 9.99 31.42
N ASP A 177 -15.17 10.15 31.70
CA ASP A 177 -16.01 11.18 31.06
C ASP A 177 -15.45 12.59 31.24
N VAL A 178 -14.90 12.88 32.43
CA VAL A 178 -14.26 14.16 32.76
C VAL A 178 -13.00 14.36 31.91
N ASP A 179 -12.17 13.32 31.79
CA ASP A 179 -10.94 13.40 31.00
C ASP A 179 -11.24 13.52 29.50
N ARG A 180 -12.25 12.83 28.99
CA ARG A 180 -12.72 13.01 27.60
C ARG A 180 -13.19 14.44 27.33
N GLN A 181 -13.85 15.08 28.29
CA GLN A 181 -14.23 16.49 28.16
C GLN A 181 -13.00 17.42 28.11
N ARG A 182 -11.98 17.14 28.92
CA ARG A 182 -10.69 17.87 28.88
C ARG A 182 -9.98 17.67 27.54
N LEU A 183 -9.90 16.44 27.04
CA LEU A 183 -9.34 16.13 25.71
C LEU A 183 -10.10 16.86 24.59
N GLY A 184 -11.43 16.86 24.63
CA GLY A 184 -12.26 17.60 23.68
C GLY A 184 -12.04 19.11 23.74
N THR A 185 -11.77 19.66 24.92
CA THR A 185 -11.43 21.08 25.11
C THR A 185 -10.03 21.39 24.58
N ALA A 186 -9.04 20.56 24.91
CA ALA A 186 -7.69 20.65 24.38
C ALA A 186 -7.68 20.64 22.86
N LYS A 187 -8.42 19.72 22.22
CA LYS A 187 -8.53 19.63 20.76
C LYS A 187 -9.04 20.93 20.13
N LYS A 188 -10.07 21.56 20.72
CA LYS A 188 -10.57 22.86 20.23
C LYS A 188 -9.51 23.95 20.35
N LEU A 189 -8.77 23.97 21.46
CA LEU A 189 -7.70 24.93 21.69
C LEU A 189 -6.50 24.72 20.74
N VAL A 190 -6.13 23.48 20.44
CA VAL A 190 -5.11 23.17 19.43
C VAL A 190 -5.54 23.67 18.05
N LYS A 191 -6.80 23.46 17.67
CA LYS A 191 -7.32 24.00 16.40
C LYS A 191 -7.20 25.52 16.31
N ILE A 192 -7.51 26.24 17.39
CA ILE A 192 -7.34 27.71 17.44
C ILE A 192 -5.86 28.08 17.37
N ALA A 193 -4.98 27.34 18.06
CA ALA A 193 -3.55 27.59 18.03
C ALA A 193 -2.92 27.40 16.64
N GLU A 194 -3.52 26.53 15.81
CA GLU A 194 -3.10 26.27 14.43
C GLU A 194 -3.85 27.09 13.37
N ASP A 195 -4.85 27.88 13.77
CA ASP A 195 -5.67 28.67 12.84
C ASP A 195 -4.95 29.96 12.42
N GLU A 196 -4.68 30.09 11.13
CA GLU A 196 -4.02 31.26 10.55
C GLU A 196 -4.88 32.54 10.66
N ALA A 197 -6.20 32.42 10.75
CA ALA A 197 -7.12 33.55 10.88
C ALA A 197 -7.18 34.11 12.31
N ALA A 198 -6.75 33.35 13.32
CA ALA A 198 -6.72 33.80 14.71
C ALA A 198 -5.57 34.79 14.96
N SER A 199 -5.72 35.72 15.90
CA SER A 199 -4.63 36.64 16.22
C SER A 199 -3.44 35.92 16.90
N PRO A 200 -2.20 36.44 16.75
CA PRO A 200 -1.02 35.94 17.45
C PRO A 200 -1.20 35.66 18.96
N ALA A 201 -1.87 36.57 19.67
CA ALA A 201 -2.09 36.49 21.11
C ALA A 201 -3.11 35.41 21.49
N GLU A 202 -4.17 35.25 20.69
CA GLU A 202 -5.16 34.18 20.87
C GLU A 202 -4.53 32.81 20.65
N ARG A 203 -3.69 32.65 19.62
CA ARG A 203 -2.98 31.39 19.36
C ARG A 203 -2.06 30.99 20.50
N GLN A 204 -1.25 31.92 21.01
CA GLN A 204 -0.35 31.65 22.14
C GLN A 204 -1.13 31.29 23.42
N THR A 205 -2.25 31.98 23.66
CA THR A 205 -3.12 31.69 24.80
C THR A 205 -3.77 30.32 24.66
N ALA A 206 -4.28 29.99 23.47
CA ALA A 206 -4.87 28.70 23.16
C ALA A 206 -3.86 27.56 23.31
N TYR A 207 -2.62 27.73 22.82
CA TYR A 207 -1.53 26.78 22.99
C TYR A 207 -1.22 26.50 24.47
N LYS A 208 -1.01 27.54 25.28
CA LYS A 208 -0.73 27.40 26.72
C LYS A 208 -1.86 26.68 27.45
N ARG A 209 -3.11 27.01 27.11
CA ARG A 209 -4.30 26.35 27.70
C ARG A 209 -4.42 24.91 27.24
N ALA A 210 -4.20 24.60 25.96
CA ALA A 210 -4.23 23.24 25.43
C ALA A 210 -3.22 22.36 26.17
N ARG A 211 -1.98 22.83 26.34
CA ARG A 211 -0.94 22.11 27.08
C ARG A 211 -1.36 21.82 28.52
N LYS A 212 -2.00 22.77 29.19
CA LYS A 212 -2.52 22.58 30.55
C LYS A 212 -3.66 21.55 30.62
N GLU A 213 -4.54 21.54 29.62
CA GLU A 213 -5.63 20.56 29.57
C GLU A 213 -5.13 19.13 29.32
N LEU A 214 -4.07 18.98 28.52
CA LEU A 214 -3.45 17.67 28.21
C LEU A 214 -2.54 17.16 29.33
N ASP A 215 -2.10 18.05 30.22
CA ASP A 215 -1.21 17.70 31.33
C ASP A 215 -1.83 16.62 32.23
N GLY A 216 -1.03 15.60 32.50
CA GLY A 216 -1.42 14.40 33.26
C GLY A 216 -2.36 13.43 32.53
N LEU A 217 -2.82 13.72 31.30
CA LEU A 217 -3.68 12.82 30.53
C LEU A 217 -2.90 12.07 29.47
N ILE A 218 -2.12 12.80 28.66
CA ILE A 218 -1.32 12.22 27.58
C ILE A 218 0.07 12.83 27.62
N VAL A 219 1.09 12.00 27.51
CA VAL A 219 2.47 12.47 27.34
C VAL A 219 2.62 12.92 25.89
N LEU A 220 2.84 14.22 25.68
CA LEU A 220 3.16 14.76 24.37
C LEU A 220 4.64 14.50 24.06
N PRO A 221 4.96 13.79 22.96
CA PRO A 221 6.34 13.68 22.49
C PRO A 221 6.95 15.07 22.23
N ASP A 222 8.24 15.23 22.55
CA ASP A 222 8.97 16.48 22.31
C ASP A 222 8.91 16.89 20.82
N VAL A 223 8.88 15.90 19.93
CA VAL A 223 8.75 16.12 18.49
C VAL A 223 7.39 16.70 18.09
N SER A 224 6.29 16.31 18.75
CA SER A 224 4.96 16.88 18.52
C SER A 224 4.91 18.33 19.00
N VAL A 225 5.48 18.60 20.17
CA VAL A 225 5.56 19.95 20.74
C VAL A 225 6.38 20.85 19.81
N ALA A 226 7.56 20.41 19.39
CA ALA A 226 8.40 21.15 18.46
C ALA A 226 7.74 21.37 17.10
N ALA A 227 6.98 20.39 16.59
CA ALA A 227 6.24 20.53 15.34
C ALA A 227 5.13 21.59 15.44
N LEU A 228 4.38 21.57 16.55
CA LEU A 228 3.33 22.56 16.83
C LEU A 228 3.94 23.96 17.02
N GLU A 229 5.02 24.09 17.79
CA GLU A 229 5.72 25.36 18.01
C GLU A 229 6.30 25.92 16.71
N LYS A 230 6.90 25.08 15.86
CA LYS A 230 7.40 25.49 14.54
C LYS A 230 6.28 25.98 13.63
N LYS A 231 5.12 25.32 13.65
CA LYS A 231 3.93 25.71 12.89
C LYS A 231 3.41 27.07 13.36
N VAL A 232 3.22 27.23 14.67
CA VAL A 232 2.79 28.49 15.30
C VAL A 232 3.79 29.62 15.05
N ALA A 233 5.10 29.36 15.18
CA ALA A 233 6.15 30.35 14.96
C ALA A 233 6.24 30.82 13.51
N ARG A 234 6.10 29.91 12.52
CA ARG A 234 6.04 30.28 11.10
C ARG A 234 4.88 31.23 10.82
N MET A 235 3.71 30.97 11.40
CA MET A 235 2.53 31.82 11.25
C MET A 235 2.63 33.16 11.99
N LEU A 236 3.52 33.27 12.98
CA LEU A 236 3.83 34.53 13.66
C LEU A 236 4.85 35.37 12.88
N GLY A 237 5.83 34.72 12.24
CA GLY A 237 6.90 35.39 11.48
C GLY A 237 6.54 35.76 10.04
N GLY A 238 5.48 35.16 9.46
CA GLY A 238 5.02 35.43 8.09
C GLY A 238 4.07 36.63 7.94
N ALA A 239 3.83 37.41 9.00
CA ALA A 239 2.96 38.60 8.98
C ALA A 239 3.72 39.90 8.63
N GLN A 240 4.67 39.83 7.69
CA GLN A 240 5.40 41.00 7.15
C GLN A 240 5.20 41.09 5.65
#